data_AF-A0A5D2Y2J1-F1
#
_entry.id   AF-A0A5D2Y2J1-F1
#
_cell.length_a   1.000
_cell.length_b   1.000
_cell.length_c   1.000
_cell.angle_alpha   90.00
_cell.angle_beta   90.00
_cell.angle_gamma   90.00
#
_symmetry.space_group_name_H-M   'P 1'
#
loop_
_entity.id
_entity.type
_entity.pdbx_description
1 polymer ?
#
loop_
_entity_poly.entity_id
_entity_poly.type
_entity_poly.pdbx_seq_one_letter_code
_entity_poly.pdbx_strand_id
1 'polypeptide(L)'
;MASKASSSISQTLKRYIKKPWEVTGPCADPEYKNALPKATEYRIRCPATNLQKPIVPTSDPETVFDIKYYARDQRRNRPRSAAPS
;
A
#
# COMPACT_ATOMS: atom_id res chain seq x y z
N MET A 1 35.58 -8.34 -39.17
CA MET A 1 34.62 -7.40 -38.54
C MET A 1 33.24 -7.58 -39.20
N ALA A 2 32.49 -8.62 -38.84
CA ALA A 2 31.11 -8.82 -39.30
C ALA A 2 30.40 -9.83 -38.38
N SER A 3 29.53 -9.36 -37.45
CA SER A 3 28.48 -10.18 -36.79
C SER A 3 27.66 -9.42 -35.71
N LYS A 4 27.31 -8.15 -35.92
CA LYS A 4 26.44 -7.39 -34.97
C LYS A 4 25.20 -6.74 -35.60
N ALA A 5 24.81 -7.15 -36.81
CA ALA A 5 23.67 -6.58 -37.53
C ALA A 5 22.43 -7.52 -37.62
N SER A 6 22.53 -8.76 -37.13
CA SER A 6 21.46 -9.79 -37.25
C SER A 6 20.60 -9.99 -36.00
N SER A 7 20.88 -9.29 -34.89
CA SER A 7 20.18 -9.45 -33.62
C SER A 7 18.86 -8.66 -33.52
N SER A 8 18.67 -7.60 -34.30
CA SER A 8 17.48 -6.74 -34.20
C SER A 8 16.24 -7.31 -34.91
N ILE A 9 16.42 -7.97 -36.07
CA ILE A 9 15.34 -8.63 -36.83
C ILE A 9 14.80 -9.85 -36.07
N SER A 10 15.68 -10.64 -35.46
CA SER A 10 15.30 -11.81 -34.67
C SER A 10 14.60 -11.43 -33.35
N GLN A 11 14.89 -10.25 -32.81
CA GLN A 11 14.16 -9.67 -31.67
C GLN A 11 12.72 -9.26 -32.03
N THR A 12 12.47 -8.83 -33.27
CA THR A 12 11.14 -8.38 -33.72
C THR A 12 10.21 -9.55 -34.02
N LEU A 13 10.72 -10.64 -34.60
CA LEU A 13 9.92 -11.84 -34.92
C LEU A 13 9.38 -12.54 -33.66
N LYS A 14 10.16 -12.56 -32.57
CA LYS A 14 9.76 -13.15 -31.28
C LYS A 14 8.60 -12.40 -30.60
N ARG A 15 8.31 -11.15 -30.99
CA ARG A 15 7.20 -10.36 -30.43
C ARG A 15 5.83 -10.76 -30.98
N TYR A 16 5.80 -11.45 -32.12
CA TYR A 16 4.55 -11.91 -32.75
C TYR A 16 4.08 -13.25 -32.19
N ILE A 17 4.92 -13.97 -31.45
CA ILE A 17 4.54 -15.18 -30.72
C ILE A 17 4.11 -14.73 -29.32
N LYS A 18 2.80 -14.57 -29.12
CA LYS A 18 2.23 -14.33 -27.78
C LYS A 18 2.68 -15.47 -26.86
N LYS A 19 2.97 -15.15 -25.61
CA LYS A 19 3.32 -16.22 -24.66
C LYS A 19 2.07 -17.09 -24.45
N PRO A 20 2.19 -18.42 -24.33
CA PRO A 20 1.03 -19.32 -24.27
C PRO A 20 0.00 -18.96 -23.18
N TRP A 21 0.45 -18.38 -22.07
CA TRP A 21 -0.37 -17.94 -20.93
C TRP A 21 -0.99 -16.53 -21.07
N GLU A 22 -0.75 -15.85 -22.19
CA GLU A 22 -1.36 -14.55 -22.54
C GLU A 22 -2.60 -14.73 -23.44
N VAL A 23 -3.01 -15.97 -23.71
CA VAL A 23 -4.15 -16.30 -24.57
C VAL A 23 -5.46 -16.39 -23.78
N THR A 24 -5.41 -16.93 -22.56
CA THR A 24 -6.58 -17.14 -21.70
C THR A 24 -6.24 -16.93 -20.23
N GLY A 25 -7.16 -16.33 -19.47
CA GLY A 25 -7.04 -16.12 -18.03
C GLY A 25 -6.81 -14.65 -17.65
N PRO A 26 -6.62 -14.35 -16.35
CA PRO A 26 -6.48 -12.97 -15.87
C PRO A 26 -5.35 -12.20 -16.54
N CYS A 27 -4.24 -12.87 -16.86
CA CYS A 27 -3.09 -12.26 -17.55
C CYS A 27 -3.36 -11.87 -19.01
N ALA A 28 -4.50 -12.27 -19.59
CA ALA A 28 -4.94 -11.93 -20.94
C ALA A 28 -5.97 -10.78 -20.96
N ASP A 29 -6.44 -10.35 -19.79
CA ASP A 29 -7.41 -9.26 -19.66
C ASP A 29 -6.72 -7.89 -19.84
N PRO A 30 -7.30 -6.94 -20.61
CA PRO A 30 -6.74 -5.60 -20.78
C PRO A 30 -6.61 -4.81 -19.47
N GLU A 31 -7.39 -5.12 -18.43
CA GLU A 31 -7.32 -4.44 -17.14
C GLU A 31 -6.24 -5.01 -16.22
N TYR A 32 -5.69 -6.18 -16.54
CA TYR A 32 -4.70 -6.84 -15.71
C TYR A 32 -3.40 -6.05 -15.64
N LYS A 33 -3.01 -5.67 -14.41
CA LYS A 33 -1.77 -4.96 -14.13
C LYS A 33 -0.81 -5.88 -13.39
N ASN A 34 0.44 -5.88 -13.84
CA ASN A 34 1.50 -6.62 -13.17
C ASN A 34 1.76 -6.03 -11.78
N ALA A 35 1.97 -6.90 -10.80
CA ALA A 35 2.18 -6.53 -9.40
C ALA A 35 3.55 -5.88 -9.12
N LEU A 36 4.43 -5.77 -10.12
CA LEU A 36 5.76 -5.20 -9.97
C LEU A 36 5.71 -3.71 -10.33
N PRO A 37 5.63 -2.80 -9.32
CA PRO A 37 5.71 -1.38 -9.59
C PRO A 37 7.10 -1.02 -10.11
N LYS A 38 7.21 0.05 -10.89
CA LYS A 38 8.53 0.54 -11.29
C LYS A 38 9.28 1.07 -10.06
N ALA A 39 10.60 0.97 -10.07
CA ALA A 39 11.45 1.52 -9.02
C ALA A 39 11.25 3.04 -8.81
N THR A 40 10.84 3.76 -9.86
CA THR A 40 10.51 5.18 -9.82
C THR A 40 9.11 5.49 -9.30
N GLU A 41 8.25 4.49 -9.15
CA GLU A 41 6.84 4.65 -8.76
C GLU A 41 6.64 4.23 -7.30
N TYR A 42 7.34 3.19 -6.84
CA TYR A 42 7.25 2.70 -5.47
C TYR A 42 8.33 3.30 -4.58
N ARG A 43 7.91 3.88 -3.44
CA ARG A 43 8.81 4.37 -2.38
C ARG A 43 9.89 5.33 -2.90
N ILE A 44 9.47 6.29 -3.72
CA ILE A 44 10.30 7.38 -4.27
C ILE A 44 11.11 8.08 -3.17
N ARG A 45 10.54 8.16 -1.96
CA ARG A 45 11.19 8.70 -0.78
C ARG A 45 11.44 7.62 0.26
N CYS A 46 12.61 7.73 0.89
CA CYS A 46 12.94 6.96 2.08
C CYS A 46 11.90 7.26 3.18
N PRO A 47 11.44 6.28 3.96
CA PRO A 47 10.49 6.50 5.06
C PRO A 47 10.98 7.50 6.12
N ALA A 48 12.29 7.62 6.27
CA ALA A 48 12.92 8.56 7.21
C ALA A 48 13.02 9.99 6.63
N THR A 49 12.84 10.15 5.32
CA THR A 49 12.95 11.42 4.61
C THR A 49 11.57 11.90 4.16
N ASN A 50 10.82 12.41 5.14
CA ASN A 50 9.50 12.97 4.88
C ASN A 50 9.63 14.43 4.47
N LEU A 51 8.84 14.82 3.47
CA LEU A 51 8.81 16.21 2.97
C LEU A 51 7.87 17.11 3.77
N GLN A 52 6.93 16.49 4.46
CA GLN A 52 5.96 17.14 5.32
C GLN A 52 6.29 16.81 6.75
N LYS A 53 6.09 17.79 7.64
CA LYS A 53 6.16 17.59 9.08
C LYS A 53 4.84 16.95 9.54
N PRO A 54 4.84 15.68 9.98
CA PRO A 54 3.62 15.08 10.50
C PRO A 54 3.24 15.72 11.85
N ILE A 55 1.96 15.99 12.06
CA ILE A 55 1.38 16.37 13.35
C ILE A 55 0.41 15.27 13.71
N VAL A 56 0.78 14.42 14.68
CA VAL A 56 -0.06 13.32 15.15
C VAL A 56 -0.94 13.84 16.29
N PRO A 57 -2.28 13.89 16.13
CA PRO A 57 -3.15 14.32 17.21
C PRO A 57 -3.14 13.29 18.34
N THR A 58 -3.01 13.77 19.58
CA THR A 58 -2.92 12.91 20.78
C THR A 58 -4.22 12.86 21.58
N SER A 59 -5.08 13.86 21.46
CA SER A 59 -6.31 13.99 22.23
C SER A 59 -7.36 14.73 21.42
N ASP A 60 -8.63 14.43 21.67
CA ASP A 60 -9.74 15.13 21.04
C ASP A 60 -9.84 16.57 21.57
N PRO A 61 -10.15 17.56 20.71
CA PRO A 61 -10.18 18.97 21.09
C PRO A 61 -11.05 19.29 22.32
N GLU A 62 -12.16 18.56 22.48
CA GLU A 62 -13.10 18.72 23.60
C GLU A 62 -12.43 18.41 24.95
N THR A 63 -11.46 17.49 24.96
CA THR A 63 -10.79 17.01 26.18
C THR A 63 -9.47 17.71 26.47
N VAL A 64 -9.02 18.59 25.57
CA VAL A 64 -7.79 19.39 25.76
C VAL A 64 -7.98 20.41 26.87
N PHE A 65 -9.14 21.08 26.89
CA PHE A 65 -9.46 22.09 27.90
C PHE A 65 -10.39 21.56 28.99
N ASP A 66 -11.36 20.68 28.68
CA ASP A 66 -12.16 20.00 29.72
C ASP A 66 -11.45 18.71 30.18
N ILE A 67 -10.52 18.88 31.11
CA ILE A 67 -9.60 17.81 31.52
C ILE A 67 -10.19 16.82 32.54
N LYS A 68 -11.47 16.93 32.92
CA LYS A 68 -12.08 16.08 33.96
C LYS A 68 -11.87 14.60 33.64
N TYR A 69 -11.11 13.91 34.47
CA TYR A 69 -10.73 12.51 34.21
C TYR A 69 -11.78 11.51 34.73
N TYR A 70 -12.43 11.77 35.87
CA TYR A 70 -13.36 10.83 36.48
C TYR A 70 -14.54 10.45 35.57
N ALA A 71 -15.03 11.41 34.77
CA ALA A 71 -16.09 11.18 33.80
C ALA A 71 -15.62 10.32 32.61
N ARG A 72 -14.34 10.41 32.26
CA ARG A 72 -13.71 9.70 31.13
C ARG A 72 -13.14 8.32 31.51
N ASP A 73 -12.92 8.05 32.80
CA ASP A 73 -12.29 6.81 33.28
C ASP A 73 -13.18 5.58 33.08
N GLN A 74 -13.11 4.99 31.87
CA GLN A 74 -13.84 3.76 31.52
C GLN A 74 -13.39 2.54 32.34
N ARG A 75 -12.16 2.53 32.87
CA ARG A 75 -11.62 1.37 33.59
C ARG A 75 -12.34 1.15 34.91
N ARG A 76 -12.67 2.25 35.61
CA ARG A 76 -13.37 2.22 36.90
C ARG A 76 -14.88 2.33 36.75
N ASN A 77 -15.36 3.00 35.70
CA ASN A 77 -16.78 3.14 35.38
C ASN A 77 -17.37 1.87 34.75
N ARG A 78 -17.04 0.71 35.33
CA ARG A 78 -17.62 -0.57 34.95
C ARG A 78 -18.76 -0.92 35.91
N PRO A 79 -19.85 -1.54 35.42
CA PRO A 79 -20.93 -1.98 36.28
C PRO A 79 -20.41 -2.97 37.33
N ARG A 80 -20.95 -2.89 38.54
CA ARG A 80 -20.67 -3.89 39.57
C ARG A 80 -21.23 -5.23 39.08
N SER A 81 -20.44 -6.30 39.18
CA SER A 81 -20.94 -7.66 38.95
C SER A 81 -22.17 -7.90 39.82
N ALA A 82 -23.27 -8.36 39.22
CA ALA A 82 -24.53 -8.60 39.92
C ALA A 82 -24.26 -9.40 41.21
N ALA A 83 -24.69 -8.86 42.35
CA ALA A 83 -24.70 -9.62 43.59
C ALA A 83 -25.67 -10.80 43.40
N PRO A 84 -25.31 -12.03 43.80
CA PRO A 84 -26.28 -13.12 43.81
C PRO A 84 -27.44 -12.71 44.72
N SER A 85 -28.63 -12.65 44.14
CA SER A 85 -29.93 -12.47 44.80
C SER A 85 -30.28 -13.65 45.69
#